data_AF-A0A8S3ZPJ3-F1
#
_entry.id   AF-A0A8S3ZPJ3-F1
#
_cell.length_a   1.000
_cell.length_b   1.000
_cell.length_c   1.000
_cell.angle_alpha   90.00
_cell.angle_beta   90.00
_cell.angle_gamma   90.00
#
_symmetry.space_group_name_H-M   'P 1'
#
loop_
_entity.id
_entity.type
_entity.pdbx_description
1 polymer ?
#
loop_
_entity_poly.entity_id
_entity_poly.type
_entity_poly.pdbx_seq_one_letter_code
_entity_poly.pdbx_strand_id
1 'polypeptide(L)'
;CNCSADGTVGQSNVCQQSGGQCPCKPNIIGRVCDTCADGYFSFPTGRPDRDCLPCDCDRGGSLDPNCNKTTGQCSCKVNITGVKCNQVIAGNFVPAIDMLAFEPKSGGCEVTSDLTHLRTLSMGKGLQCVMSAP
;
A
#
# COMPACT_ATOMS: atom_id res chain seq x y z
N CYS A 1 -27.08 22.58 4.34
CA CYS A 1 -26.14 21.50 4.71
C CYS A 1 -24.85 21.53 3.88
N ASN A 2 -24.91 21.99 2.63
CA ASN A 2 -23.78 22.07 1.69
C ASN A 2 -23.23 20.69 1.34
N CYS A 3 -24.12 19.70 1.20
CA CYS A 3 -23.74 18.34 0.85
C CYS A 3 -23.22 18.29 -0.61
N SER A 4 -22.14 17.55 -0.84
CA SER A 4 -21.61 17.32 -2.18
C SER A 4 -22.57 16.47 -3.00
N ALA A 5 -22.98 16.93 -4.17
CA ALA A 5 -23.86 16.17 -5.05
C ALA A 5 -23.22 14.85 -5.51
N ASP A 6 -21.91 14.84 -5.72
CA ASP A 6 -21.20 13.65 -6.20
C ASP A 6 -21.03 12.59 -5.11
N GLY A 7 -20.86 13.03 -3.86
CA GLY A 7 -20.59 12.14 -2.72
C GLY A 7 -21.78 11.81 -1.83
N THR A 8 -22.95 12.42 -2.05
CA THR A 8 -24.14 12.22 -1.22
C THR A 8 -25.15 11.28 -1.89
N VAL A 9 -25.74 10.37 -1.11
CA VAL A 9 -26.77 9.45 -1.59
C VAL A 9 -27.96 10.23 -2.13
N GLY A 10 -28.35 9.95 -3.38
CA GLY A 10 -29.46 10.61 -4.06
C GLY A 10 -29.27 12.12 -4.25
N GLN A 11 -28.03 12.64 -4.18
CA GLN A 11 -27.72 14.07 -4.30
C GLN A 11 -28.48 14.95 -3.30
N SER A 12 -28.85 14.38 -2.14
CA SER A 12 -29.62 15.07 -1.10
C SER A 12 -28.83 16.21 -0.47
N ASN A 13 -29.47 17.35 -0.20
CA ASN A 13 -28.90 18.42 0.63
C ASN A 13 -29.51 18.46 2.04
N VAL A 14 -30.16 17.36 2.45
CA VAL A 14 -30.67 17.15 3.80
C VAL A 14 -29.57 16.51 4.65
N CYS A 15 -29.28 17.08 5.81
CA CYS A 15 -28.29 16.58 6.76
C CYS A 15 -28.92 16.27 8.11
N GLN A 16 -28.21 15.48 8.90
CA GLN A 16 -28.59 15.18 10.28
C GLN A 16 -28.69 16.46 11.11
N GLN A 17 -29.73 16.58 11.93
CA GLN A 17 -29.95 17.74 12.80
C GLN A 17 -28.80 17.94 13.79
N SER A 18 -28.25 16.84 14.30
CA SER A 18 -27.03 16.84 15.13
C SER A 18 -25.78 16.77 14.24
N GLY A 19 -24.89 17.76 14.34
CA GLY A 19 -23.58 17.76 13.68
C GLY A 19 -23.60 18.05 12.17
N GLY A 20 -24.78 18.10 11.53
CA GLY A 20 -24.91 18.52 10.13
C GLY A 20 -24.28 17.56 9.12
N GLN A 21 -24.19 16.26 9.47
CA GLN A 21 -23.64 15.21 8.64
C GLN A 21 -24.56 14.88 7.47
N CYS A 22 -24.03 14.91 6.25
CA CYS A 22 -24.72 14.50 5.03
C CYS A 22 -24.71 12.96 4.87
N PRO A 23 -25.72 12.37 4.20
CA PRO A 23 -25.77 10.93 3.96
C PRO A 23 -24.80 10.52 2.84
N CYS A 24 -23.54 10.26 3.19
CA CYS A 24 -22.50 9.94 2.22
C CYS A 24 -22.71 8.59 1.54
N LYS A 25 -22.31 8.50 0.28
CA LYS A 25 -22.16 7.24 -0.45
C LYS A 25 -21.08 6.35 0.20
N PRO A 26 -21.06 5.04 -0.10
CA PRO A 26 -19.99 4.16 0.35
C PRO A 26 -18.60 4.71 -0.01
N ASN A 27 -17.64 4.54 0.90
CA ASN A 27 -16.24 4.97 0.75
C ASN A 27 -16.03 6.48 0.61
N ILE A 28 -17.03 7.30 0.94
CA ILE A 28 -16.94 8.77 1.01
C ILE A 28 -17.22 9.21 2.44
N ILE A 29 -16.41 10.13 2.94
CA ILE A 29 -16.44 10.66 4.31
C ILE A 29 -16.43 12.19 4.30
N GLY A 30 -16.47 12.76 5.51
CA GLY A 30 -16.54 14.20 5.74
C GLY A 30 -17.97 14.68 5.98
N ARG A 31 -18.12 15.83 6.63
CA ARG A 31 -19.44 16.40 6.99
C ARG A 31 -20.33 16.57 5.74
N VAL A 32 -19.69 16.91 4.62
CA VAL A 32 -20.33 17.23 3.34
C VAL A 32 -20.09 16.20 2.25
N CYS A 33 -19.49 15.04 2.58
CA CYS A 33 -19.22 13.95 1.64
C CYS A 33 -18.34 14.37 0.44
N ASP A 34 -17.24 15.06 0.71
CA ASP A 34 -16.33 15.63 -0.28
C ASP A 34 -14.95 14.94 -0.31
N THR A 35 -14.76 13.89 0.48
CA THR A 35 -13.46 13.25 0.67
C THR A 35 -13.60 11.73 0.62
N CYS A 36 -12.70 11.03 -0.07
CA CYS A 36 -12.65 9.56 -0.01
C CYS A 36 -12.23 9.06 1.37
N ALA A 37 -12.85 7.97 1.81
CA ALA A 37 -12.45 7.22 3.00
C ALA A 37 -10.97 6.80 2.94
N ASP A 38 -10.42 6.49 4.10
CA ASP A 38 -9.07 5.92 4.20
C ASP A 38 -8.99 4.58 3.47
N GLY A 39 -7.86 4.35 2.80
CA GLY A 39 -7.71 3.27 1.81
C GLY A 39 -8.39 3.52 0.46
N TYR A 40 -8.96 4.71 0.20
CA TYR A 40 -9.54 5.08 -1.10
C TYR A 40 -9.07 6.43 -1.62
N PHE A 41 -9.13 6.62 -2.94
CA PHE A 41 -8.69 7.84 -3.64
C PHE A 41 -9.57 8.15 -4.87
N SER A 42 -9.26 9.25 -5.57
CA SER A 42 -9.86 9.65 -6.86
C SER A 42 -11.22 10.36 -6.78
N PHE A 43 -11.36 11.30 -5.83
CA PHE A 43 -12.54 12.19 -5.73
C PHE A 43 -12.15 13.68 -5.90
N PRO A 44 -12.98 14.51 -6.56
CA PRO A 44 -14.11 14.18 -7.42
C PRO A 44 -13.61 13.90 -8.83
N THR A 45 -13.92 12.75 -9.41
CA THR A 45 -13.68 12.53 -10.85
C THR A 45 -15.04 12.51 -11.53
N GLY A 46 -15.25 13.39 -12.52
CA GLY A 46 -16.51 13.64 -13.23
C GLY A 46 -17.01 12.47 -14.09
N ARG A 47 -17.00 11.26 -13.53
CA ARG A 47 -17.48 10.00 -14.07
C ARG A 47 -18.59 9.51 -13.13
N PRO A 48 -19.86 9.52 -13.57
CA PRO A 48 -21.00 9.15 -12.71
C PRO A 48 -20.95 7.68 -12.24
N ASP A 49 -20.09 6.87 -12.84
CA ASP A 49 -19.93 5.44 -12.65
C ASP A 49 -18.74 5.06 -11.75
N ARG A 50 -17.90 6.01 -11.30
CA ARG A 50 -16.72 5.69 -10.49
C ARG A 50 -16.72 6.46 -9.17
N ASP A 51 -17.32 5.81 -8.17
CA ASP A 51 -17.10 6.11 -6.77
C ASP A 51 -15.59 5.95 -6.41
N CYS A 52 -15.20 6.45 -5.23
CA CYS A 52 -13.83 6.36 -4.72
C CYS A 52 -13.20 4.98 -4.96
N LEU A 53 -11.99 4.96 -5.54
CA LEU A 53 -11.27 3.74 -5.91
C LEU A 53 -10.39 3.26 -4.75
N PRO A 54 -10.29 1.95 -4.50
CA PRO A 54 -9.42 1.43 -3.46
C PRO A 54 -7.95 1.66 -3.82
N CYS A 55 -7.15 2.00 -2.82
CA CYS A 55 -5.70 2.20 -2.97
C CYS A 55 -4.97 0.90 -3.35
N ASP A 56 -5.40 -0.25 -2.81
CA ASP A 56 -4.76 -1.56 -2.99
C ASP A 56 -3.25 -1.55 -2.75
N CYS A 57 -2.78 -0.83 -1.71
CA CYS A 57 -1.38 -0.83 -1.35
C CYS A 57 -0.92 -2.24 -0.92
N ASP A 58 0.20 -2.70 -1.48
CA ASP A 58 0.75 -4.02 -1.20
C ASP A 58 1.14 -4.12 0.27
N ARG A 59 0.56 -5.08 1.00
CA ARG A 59 0.78 -5.23 2.44
C ARG A 59 2.24 -5.54 2.80
N GLY A 60 2.95 -6.21 1.90
CA GLY A 60 4.37 -6.53 2.05
C GLY A 60 5.26 -5.33 1.74
N GLY A 61 4.90 -4.52 0.76
CA GLY A 61 5.73 -3.46 0.19
C GLY A 61 5.37 -2.02 0.59
N SER A 62 4.21 -1.77 1.19
CA SER A 62 3.79 -0.45 1.66
C SER A 62 3.92 -0.29 3.18
N LEU A 63 4.12 0.95 3.63
CA LEU A 63 4.16 1.32 5.05
C LEU A 63 2.77 1.35 5.68
N ASP A 64 1.77 1.71 4.90
CA ASP A 64 0.39 1.89 5.33
C ASP A 64 -0.58 1.59 4.19
N PRO A 65 -1.84 1.22 4.49
CA PRO A 65 -2.85 0.89 3.47
C PRO A 65 -3.44 2.12 2.79
N ASN A 66 -3.09 3.34 3.22
CA ASN A 66 -3.57 4.56 2.60
C ASN A 66 -2.66 4.96 1.44
N CYS A 67 -3.25 5.74 0.55
CA CYS A 67 -2.55 6.31 -0.57
C CYS A 67 -2.92 7.78 -0.71
N ASN A 68 -2.14 8.48 -1.53
CA ASN A 68 -2.45 9.84 -1.90
C ASN A 68 -3.86 9.93 -2.50
N LYS A 69 -4.73 10.78 -1.91
CA LYS A 69 -6.16 10.88 -2.27
C LYS A 69 -6.40 11.32 -3.72
N THR A 70 -5.39 11.90 -4.39
CA THR A 70 -5.46 12.35 -5.78
C THR A 70 -4.77 11.37 -6.73
N THR A 71 -3.54 10.96 -6.43
CA THR A 71 -2.72 10.15 -7.35
C THR A 71 -2.85 8.64 -7.16
N GLY A 72 -3.34 8.20 -6.00
CA GLY A 72 -3.37 6.78 -5.64
C GLY A 72 -2.01 6.22 -5.21
N GLN A 73 -0.96 7.04 -5.12
CA GLN A 73 0.38 6.58 -4.75
C GLN A 73 0.43 6.16 -3.27
N CYS A 74 0.82 4.91 -3.03
CA CYS A 74 1.08 4.36 -1.71
C CYS A 74 2.48 4.74 -1.19
N SER A 75 2.64 4.73 0.13
CA SER A 75 3.93 4.95 0.80
C SER A 75 4.77 3.67 0.75
N CYS A 76 5.71 3.56 -0.19
CA CYS A 76 6.50 2.34 -0.36
C CYS A 76 7.63 2.21 0.66
N LYS A 77 7.89 0.97 1.08
CA LYS A 77 9.08 0.58 1.85
C LYS A 77 10.33 0.74 1.00
N VAL A 78 11.48 0.74 1.67
CA VAL A 78 12.80 0.79 1.03
C VAL A 78 12.92 -0.35 -0.01
N ASN A 79 13.49 -0.04 -1.17
CA ASN A 79 13.70 -0.96 -2.30
C ASN A 79 12.42 -1.47 -3.00
N ILE A 80 11.26 -0.92 -2.67
CA ILE A 80 9.97 -1.21 -3.30
C ILE A 80 9.49 0.01 -4.09
N THR A 81 8.83 -0.22 -5.23
CA THR A 81 8.32 0.78 -6.15
C THR A 81 6.96 0.39 -6.74
N GLY A 82 6.41 1.27 -7.59
CA GLY A 82 5.08 1.18 -8.18
C GLY A 82 4.03 1.96 -7.38
N VAL A 83 2.90 2.27 -8.03
CA VAL A 83 1.78 3.00 -7.41
C VAL A 83 1.25 2.25 -6.18
N LYS A 84 1.17 0.92 -6.29
CA LYS A 84 0.69 0.01 -5.25
C LYS A 84 1.82 -0.61 -4.41
N CYS A 85 3.08 -0.20 -4.59
CA CYS A 85 4.24 -0.76 -3.89
C CYS A 85 4.40 -2.29 -4.05
N ASN A 86 4.10 -2.82 -5.24
CA ASN A 86 4.10 -4.25 -5.54
C ASN A 86 5.29 -4.67 -6.44
N GLN A 87 6.26 -3.77 -6.65
CA GLN A 87 7.41 -4.02 -7.51
C GLN A 87 8.70 -3.81 -6.72
N VAL A 88 9.69 -4.67 -6.94
CA VAL A 88 11.03 -4.47 -6.39
C VAL A 88 11.81 -3.58 -7.35
N ILE A 89 12.53 -2.60 -6.81
CA ILE A 89 13.41 -1.77 -7.63
C ILE A 89 14.47 -2.65 -8.31
N ALA A 90 14.71 -2.45 -9.61
CA ALA A 90 15.71 -3.21 -10.35
C ALA A 90 17.07 -3.18 -9.65
N GLY A 91 17.70 -4.35 -9.51
CA GLY A 91 18.96 -4.51 -8.79
C GLY A 91 18.83 -4.69 -7.27
N ASN A 92 17.61 -4.60 -6.71
CA ASN A 92 17.35 -4.94 -5.31
C ASN A 92 16.70 -6.32 -5.18
N PHE A 93 16.88 -6.95 -4.03
CA PHE A 93 16.26 -8.21 -3.66
C PHE A 93 15.53 -8.05 -2.32
N VAL A 94 14.28 -8.50 -2.26
CA VAL A 94 13.53 -8.63 -1.00
C VAL A 94 13.15 -10.10 -0.83
N PRO A 95 13.48 -10.74 0.30
CA PRO A 95 13.07 -12.12 0.53
C PRO A 95 11.54 -12.17 0.65
N ALA A 96 10.91 -13.11 -0.06
CA ALA A 96 9.50 -13.39 0.11
C ALA A 96 9.24 -13.93 1.53
N ILE A 97 8.05 -13.71 2.08
CA ILE A 97 7.68 -14.23 3.42
C ILE A 97 7.75 -15.77 3.41
N ASP A 98 7.45 -16.41 2.27
CA ASP A 98 7.59 -17.86 2.07
C ASP A 98 9.05 -18.34 2.05
N MET A 99 10.00 -17.42 1.90
CA MET A 99 11.44 -17.67 1.96
C MET A 99 11.99 -17.60 3.40
N LEU A 100 11.17 -17.17 4.37
CA LEU A 100 11.45 -17.26 5.81
C LEU A 100 11.00 -18.61 6.40
N ALA A 101 10.80 -19.63 5.55
CA ALA A 101 10.68 -21.00 6.01
C ALA A 101 11.95 -21.34 6.82
N PHE A 102 11.78 -21.35 8.13
CA PHE A 102 12.75 -21.86 9.09
C PHE A 102 13.05 -23.30 8.62
N GLU A 103 14.20 -23.53 7.99
CA GLU A 103 14.66 -24.88 7.68
C GLU A 103 15.47 -25.39 8.88
N PRO A 104 14.86 -26.16 9.81
CA PRO A 104 15.65 -26.88 10.79
C PRO A 104 16.28 -28.06 10.07
N LYS A 105 17.49 -27.88 9.52
CA LYS A 105 18.56 -28.90 9.48
C LYS A 105 19.78 -28.40 8.70
N SER A 106 20.79 -27.99 9.46
CA SER A 106 22.22 -28.12 9.14
C SER A 106 22.64 -27.71 7.71
N GLY A 107 22.85 -26.40 7.51
CA GLY A 107 23.60 -25.82 6.38
C GLY A 107 22.77 -24.99 5.40
N GLY A 108 22.39 -23.76 5.76
CA GLY A 108 21.71 -22.76 4.89
C GLY A 108 21.67 -21.34 5.51
N CYS A 109 21.69 -20.26 4.69
CA CYS A 109 21.99 -18.82 5.02
C CYS A 109 21.33 -18.19 6.25
N GLU A 110 22.09 -17.43 7.05
CA GLU A 110 21.54 -16.51 8.06
C GLU A 110 21.48 -15.07 7.52
N VAL A 111 20.30 -14.46 7.65
CA VAL A 111 20.02 -13.06 7.27
C VAL A 111 20.21 -12.19 8.52
N THR A 112 21.32 -11.46 8.61
CA THR A 112 21.49 -10.42 9.63
C THR A 112 21.02 -9.08 9.08
N SER A 113 20.37 -8.28 9.93
CA SER A 113 19.68 -7.01 9.65
C SER A 113 20.52 -5.84 9.12
N ASP A 114 21.74 -6.09 8.62
CA ASP A 114 22.65 -5.06 8.10
C ASP A 114 22.95 -5.33 6.62
N LEU A 115 22.42 -4.46 5.77
CA LEU A 115 22.42 -4.58 4.31
C LEU A 115 23.77 -4.27 3.62
N THR A 116 24.87 -4.08 4.37
CA THR A 116 26.00 -3.32 3.82
C THR A 116 27.10 -4.16 3.19
N HIS A 117 27.40 -5.41 3.58
CA HIS A 117 28.49 -6.21 2.98
C HIS A 117 28.21 -7.72 3.01
N LEU A 118 28.18 -8.37 1.86
CA LEU A 118 27.99 -9.82 1.76
C LEU A 118 28.98 -10.43 0.75
N ARG A 119 29.94 -11.26 1.20
CA ARG A 119 30.86 -12.05 0.35
C ARG A 119 30.68 -13.54 0.65
N THR A 120 30.58 -14.40 -0.38
CA THR A 120 30.57 -15.87 -0.20
C THR A 120 31.96 -16.41 -0.43
N LEU A 121 32.47 -17.17 0.54
CA LEU A 121 33.61 -18.05 0.34
C LEU A 121 33.07 -19.47 0.11
N SER A 122 33.38 -20.01 -1.06
CA SER A 122 33.17 -21.42 -1.40
C SER A 122 34.21 -22.27 -0.70
N MET A 123 33.81 -23.35 0.00
CA MET A 123 34.51 -24.65 -0.04
C MET A 123 33.56 -25.79 0.39
N GLY A 124 33.15 -26.62 -0.57
CA GLY A 124 32.77 -28.03 -0.35
C GLY A 124 31.42 -28.35 0.30
N LYS A 125 30.44 -28.77 -0.53
CA LYS A 125 29.19 -29.48 -0.16
C LYS A 125 28.28 -28.76 0.86
N GLY A 126 27.47 -27.84 0.34
CA GLY A 126 26.40 -27.13 1.05
C GLY A 126 26.37 -25.68 0.58
N LEU A 127 25.35 -25.28 -0.19
CA LEU A 127 25.25 -23.92 -0.73
C LEU A 127 24.67 -22.97 0.32
N GLN A 128 25.45 -21.96 0.69
CA GLN A 128 25.04 -20.81 1.51
C GLN A 128 25.21 -19.55 0.65
N CYS A 129 24.12 -19.03 0.06
CA CYS A 129 23.98 -17.78 -0.69
C CYS A 129 24.43 -16.49 0.05
N VAL A 130 25.12 -15.59 -0.64
CA VAL A 130 25.28 -14.18 -0.25
C VAL A 130 25.51 -13.33 -1.51
N MET A 131 24.95 -12.12 -1.62
CA MET A 131 25.15 -11.22 -2.76
C MET A 131 25.89 -9.94 -2.37
N SER A 132 27.07 -9.76 -2.94
CA SER A 132 27.88 -8.54 -2.98
C SER A 132 27.45 -7.64 -4.14
N ALA A 133 27.25 -6.34 -3.90
CA ALA A 133 27.08 -5.30 -4.93
C ALA A 133 28.45 -4.64 -5.28
N PRO A 134 28.65 -4.12 -6.51
CA PRO A 134 29.92 -3.58 -7.00
C PRO A 134 30.40 -2.29 -6.31
#